data_AF-A0A847C934-F1
#
_entry.id   AF-A0A847C934-F1
#
_cell.length_a   1.000
_cell.length_b   1.000
_cell.length_c   1.000
_cell.angle_alpha   90.00
_cell.angle_beta   90.00
_cell.angle_gamma   90.00
#
_symmetry.space_group_name_H-M   'P 1'
#
loop_
_entity.id
_entity.type
_entity.pdbx_description
1 polymer ?
#
loop_
_entity_poly.entity_id
_entity_poly.type
_entity_poly.pdbx_seq_one_letter_code
_entity_poly.pdbx_strand_id
1 'polypeptide(L)' 'MTNLEKYNAAFIEGLGIDKSQVNDDLKYQDLPNWDSVGHMGLVSCIEETFEIVMDTDDIIDFSSYKKGKELLAKYNIEL' A
#
# COMPACT_ATOMS: atom_id res chain seq x y z
N MET A 1 0.84 17.18 1.14
CA MET A 1 -0.04 16.00 1.03
C MET A 1 -0.24 15.44 2.42
N THR A 2 -1.47 15.07 2.76
CA THR A 2 -1.79 14.27 3.95
C THR A 2 -1.18 12.88 3.82
N ASN A 3 -1.05 12.14 4.93
CA ASN A 3 -0.56 10.76 4.86
C ASN A 3 -1.51 9.88 4.04
N LEU A 4 -2.83 10.09 4.14
CA LEU A 4 -3.80 9.43 3.26
C LEU A 4 -3.58 9.72 1.77
N GLU A 5 -3.27 10.97 1.40
CA GLU A 5 -2.96 11.32 0.02
C GLU A 5 -1.68 10.64 -0.47
N LYS A 6 -0.64 10.60 0.37
CA LYS A 6 0.60 9.86 0.09
C LYS A 6 0.36 8.36 -0.09
N TYR A 7 -0.44 7.77 0.79
CA TYR A 7 -0.80 6.36 0.74
C TYR A 7 -1.56 6.02 -0.56
N ASN A 8 -2.52 6.87 -0.94
CA ASN A 8 -3.23 6.69 -2.20
C ASN A 8 -2.30 6.83 -3.42
N ALA A 9 -1.34 7.76 -3.37
CA ALA A 9 -0.35 7.92 -4.44
C ALA A 9 0.52 6.66 -4.59
N ALA A 10 0.97 6.07 -3.48
CA ALA A 10 1.74 4.82 -3.53
C ALA A 10 0.98 3.65 -4.17
N PHE A 11 -0.34 3.56 -3.97
CA PHE A 11 -1.18 2.58 -4.68
C PHE A 11 -1.28 2.86 -6.18
N ILE A 12 -1.50 4.12 -6.56
CA ILE A 12 -1.60 4.54 -7.95
C ILE A 12 -0.28 4.27 -8.69
N GLU A 13 0.83 4.67 -8.10
CA GLU A 13 2.17 4.54 -8.70
C GLU A 13 2.67 3.09 -8.66
N GLY A 14 2.59 2.44 -7.50
CA GLY A 14 3.13 1.09 -7.29
C GLY A 14 2.37 -0.01 -8.05
N LEU A 15 1.06 0.16 -8.24
CA LEU A 15 0.24 -0.79 -9.00
C LEU A 15 -0.08 -0.31 -10.42
N GLY A 16 0.19 0.95 -10.76
CA GLY A 16 -0.16 1.53 -12.06
C GLY A 16 -1.66 1.56 -12.31
N ILE A 17 -2.45 1.96 -11.30
CA ILE A 17 -3.92 1.95 -11.32
C ILE A 17 -4.50 3.36 -11.21
N ASP A 18 -5.76 3.53 -11.62
CA ASP A 18 -6.44 4.81 -11.48
C ASP A 18 -6.87 5.09 -10.04
N LYS A 19 -6.94 6.37 -9.68
CA LYS A 19 -7.45 6.82 -8.36
C LYS A 19 -8.86 6.27 -8.04
N SER A 20 -9.70 6.04 -9.06
CA SER A 20 -11.04 5.47 -8.90
C SER A 20 -11.02 4.02 -8.40
N GLN A 21 -9.89 3.31 -8.57
CA GLN A 21 -9.72 1.93 -8.11
C GLN A 21 -9.19 1.86 -6.67
N VAL A 22 -8.61 2.94 -6.15
CA VAL A 22 -8.17 3.02 -4.76
C VAL A 22 -9.37 3.26 -3.85
N ASN A 23 -9.82 2.19 -3.19
CA ASN A 23 -10.99 2.22 -2.34
C ASN A 23 -10.82 1.30 -1.12
N ASP A 24 -11.69 1.48 -0.14
CA ASP A 24 -11.65 0.77 1.14
C ASP A 24 -11.87 -0.74 1.04
N ASP A 25 -12.37 -1.26 -0.07
CA ASP A 25 -12.61 -2.68 -0.29
C ASP A 25 -11.55 -3.36 -1.16
N LEU A 26 -10.57 -2.59 -1.68
CA LEU A 26 -9.49 -3.10 -2.52
C LEU A 26 -8.59 -4.09 -1.75
N LYS A 27 -8.46 -5.30 -2.27
CA LYS A 27 -7.65 -6.39 -1.71
C LYS A 27 -6.62 -6.92 -2.70
N TYR A 28 -5.63 -7.63 -2.14
CA TYR A 28 -4.68 -8.41 -2.91
C TYR A 28 -5.42 -9.37 -3.85
N GLN A 29 -4.98 -9.45 -5.11
CA GLN A 29 -5.60 -10.19 -6.21
C GLN A 29 -6.98 -9.69 -6.71
N ASP A 30 -7.54 -8.61 -6.17
CA ASP A 30 -8.76 -8.00 -6.76
C ASP A 30 -8.47 -7.35 -8.13
N LEU A 31 -7.23 -6.91 -8.34
CA LEU A 31 -6.76 -6.33 -9.60
C LEU A 31 -5.67 -7.23 -10.20
N PRO A 32 -5.61 -7.36 -11.54
CA PRO A 32 -4.51 -8.07 -12.21
C PRO A 32 -3.13 -7.53 -11.85
N ASN A 33 -3.05 -6.23 -11.59
CA ASN A 33 -1.83 -5.52 -11.22
C ASN A 33 -1.38 -5.78 -9.78
N TRP A 34 -2.28 -6.25 -8.90
CA TRP A 34 -1.94 -6.55 -7.52
C TRP A 34 -1.74 -8.05 -7.31
N ASP A 35 -0.69 -8.56 -7.95
CA ASP A 35 -0.18 -9.92 -7.81
C ASP A 35 1.12 -9.93 -6.97
N SER A 36 1.89 -11.04 -6.99
CA SER A 36 3.12 -11.14 -6.21
C SER A 36 4.17 -10.08 -6.55
N VAL A 37 4.27 -9.65 -7.81
CA VAL A 37 5.27 -8.66 -8.24
C VAL A 37 4.76 -7.25 -7.96
N GLY A 38 3.51 -6.97 -8.31
CA GLY A 38 2.88 -5.69 -8.01
C GLY A 38 2.80 -5.40 -6.51
N HIS A 39 2.62 -6.45 -5.69
CA HIS A 39 2.66 -6.33 -4.24
C HIS A 39 4.03 -5.81 -3.74
N MET A 40 5.13 -6.37 -4.24
CA MET A 40 6.47 -5.89 -3.90
C MET A 40 6.73 -4.47 -4.43
N GLY A 41 6.20 -4.13 -5.60
CA GLY A 41 6.27 -2.77 -6.14
C GLY A 41 5.54 -1.75 -5.26
N LEU A 42 4.32 -2.07 -4.82
CA LEU A 42 3.55 -1.26 -3.88
C LEU A 42 4.30 -1.05 -2.55
N VAL A 43 4.84 -2.13 -1.99
CA VAL A 43 5.63 -2.09 -0.76
C VAL A 43 6.81 -1.14 -0.91
N SER A 44 7.59 -1.25 -1.99
CA SER A 44 8.72 -0.36 -2.27
C SER A 44 8.28 1.10 -2.35
N CYS A 45 7.17 1.39 -3.03
CA CYS A 45 6.63 2.75 -3.12
C CYS A 45 6.21 3.30 -1.75
N ILE A 46 5.62 2.47 -0.89
CA ILE A 46 5.24 2.86 0.47
C ILE A 46 6.48 3.13 1.32
N GLU A 47 7.46 2.24 1.29
CA GLU A 47 8.74 2.40 2.00
C GLU A 47 9.45 3.70 1.61
N GLU A 48 9.56 3.99 0.31
CA GLU A 48 10.14 5.23 -0.20
C GLU A 48 9.32 6.47 0.20
N THR A 49 7.99 6.40 0.11
CA THR A 49 7.10 7.54 0.39
C THR A 49 7.11 7.96 1.87
N PHE A 50 7.26 6.98 2.77
CA PHE A 50 7.19 7.19 4.21
C PHE A 50 8.56 7.07 4.90
N GLU A 51 9.62 6.79 4.15
CA GLU A 51 10.99 6.59 4.65
C GLU A 51 11.04 5.51 5.75
N ILE A 52 10.32 4.41 5.53
CA ILE A 52 10.26 3.25 6.42
C ILE A 52 10.83 2.00 5.74
N VAL A 53 11.12 1.00 6.56
CA VAL A 53 11.43 -0.36 6.09
C VAL A 53 10.42 -1.29 6.76
N MET A 54 9.59 -1.94 5.96
CA MET A 54 8.58 -2.86 6.45
C MET A 54 9.18 -4.23 6.72
N ASP A 55 8.78 -4.82 7.85
CA ASP A 55 9.16 -6.19 8.17
C ASP A 55 8.54 -7.18 7.17
N THR A 56 9.25 -8.27 6.88
CA THR A 56 8.77 -9.30 5.94
C THR A 56 7.41 -9.87 6.35
N ASP A 57 7.16 -10.03 7.65
CA ASP A 57 5.86 -10.49 8.15
C ASP A 57 4.75 -9.48 7.85
N ASP A 58 5.02 -8.17 7.98
CA ASP A 58 4.05 -7.11 7.67
C ASP A 58 3.79 -7.00 6.16
N ILE A 59 4.82 -7.19 5.34
CA ILE A 59 4.69 -7.29 3.88
C ILE A 59 3.74 -8.45 3.53
N ILE A 60 3.95 -9.64 4.10
CA ILE A 60 3.07 -10.80 3.88
C ILE A 60 1.65 -10.52 4.39
N ASP A 61 1.51 -9.83 5.53
CA ASP A 61 0.21 -9.49 6.13
C ASP A 61 -0.55 -8.40 5.35
N PHE A 62 0.12 -7.64 4.49
CA PHE A 62 -0.44 -6.56 3.69
C PHE A 62 -1.35 -7.13 2.58
N SER A 63 -2.55 -7.49 2.99
CA SER A 63 -3.53 -8.19 2.15
C SER A 63 -4.62 -7.29 1.59
N SER A 64 -4.71 -6.03 2.03
CA SER A 64 -5.73 -5.09 1.57
C SER A 64 -5.35 -3.64 1.84
N TYR A 65 -6.04 -2.72 1.17
CA TYR A 65 -5.90 -1.29 1.39
C TYR A 65 -6.19 -0.92 2.84
N LYS A 66 -7.26 -1.44 3.47
CA LYS A 66 -7.53 -1.23 4.90
C LYS A 66 -6.42 -1.78 5.80
N LYS A 67 -5.97 -3.01 5.53
CA LYS A 67 -4.92 -3.66 6.32
C LYS A 67 -3.60 -2.89 6.24
N GLY A 68 -3.23 -2.35 5.08
CA GLY A 68 -2.05 -1.52 4.96
C GLY A 68 -2.12 -0.23 5.79
N LYS A 69 -3.31 0.39 5.93
CA LYS A 69 -3.50 1.52 6.85
C LYS A 69 -3.20 1.13 8.30
N GLU A 70 -3.69 -0.02 8.73
CA GLU A 70 -3.44 -0.54 10.09
C GLU A 70 -1.96 -0.86 10.32
N LEU A 71 -1.30 -1.43 9.31
CA LEU A 71 0.13 -1.75 9.39
C LEU A 71 1.00 -0.49 9.50
N LEU A 72 0.67 0.57 8.76
CA LEU A 72 1.40 1.84 8.81
C LEU A 72 1.42 2.47 10.22
N ALA A 73 0.38 2.23 11.04
CA ALA A 73 0.38 2.67 12.42
C ALA A 73 1.51 2.05 13.27
N LYS A 74 1.96 0.82 12.95
CA LYS A 74 3.12 0.20 13.61
C LYS A 74 4.41 0.97 13.39
N TYR A 75 4.49 1.71 12.28
CA TYR A 75 5.63 2.54 11.88
C TYR A 75 5.45 4.01 12.28
N ASN A 76 4.53 4.31 13.20
CA ASN A 76 4.17 5.67 13.66
C ASN A 76 3.60 6.56 12.55
N ILE A 77 2.94 5.98 11.54
CA ILE A 77 2.28 6.72 10.47
C ILE A 77 0.78 6.62 10.66
N GLU A 78 0.17 7.74 11.04
CA GLU A 78 -1.29 7.88 11.13
C GLU A 78 -1.84 8.52 9.85
N LEU A 79 -2.89 7.92 9.27
CA LEU A 79 -3.47 8.29 7.97
C LEU A 79 -4.69 9.20 8.09
#